data_AF-A0AAW8L5S0-F1
#
_entry.id   AF-A0AAW8L5S0-F1
#
_cell.length_a   1.000
_cell.length_b   1.000
_cell.length_c   1.000
_cell.angle_alpha   90.00
_cell.angle_beta   90.00
_cell.angle_gamma   90.00
#
_symmetry.space_group_name_H-M   'P 1'
#
loop_
_entity.id
_entity.type
_entity.pdbx_description
1 polymer ?
#
loop_
_entity_poly.entity_id
_entity_poly.type
_entity_poly.pdbx_seq_one_letter_code
_entity_poly.pdbx_strand_id
1 'polypeptide(L)'
;DNDTANANSALSSQIQYIMAVSRIAHYLKAMMRDKVGSFASAGNVEAFLNEWLSQYVLLDDGASQEAKAQYPLREASVKVVEDPAQPGHYKSVVFLRPHFQLDELSVSLRLVTELPQSSN
;
A
#
# COMPACT_ATOMS: atom_id res chain seq x y z
N ASP A 1 -6.85 -7.31 17.24
CA ASP A 1 -6.50 -8.37 16.27
C ASP A 1 -7.60 -8.63 15.24
N ASN A 2 -8.88 -8.72 15.62
CA ASN A 2 -9.95 -9.02 14.66
C ASN A 2 -10.24 -7.85 13.69
N ASP A 3 -10.19 -6.60 14.17
CA ASP A 3 -10.63 -5.45 13.37
C ASP A 3 -9.67 -5.08 12.22
N THR A 4 -8.35 -5.20 12.44
CA THR A 4 -7.35 -4.98 11.39
C THR A 4 -7.35 -6.10 10.35
N ALA A 5 -7.56 -7.35 10.77
CA ALA A 5 -7.72 -8.47 9.86
C ALA A 5 -8.99 -8.31 8.99
N ASN A 6 -10.10 -7.88 9.59
CA ASN A 6 -11.36 -7.61 8.89
C ASN A 6 -11.20 -6.46 7.87
N ALA A 7 -10.51 -5.38 8.25
CA ALA A 7 -10.22 -4.26 7.34
C ALA A 7 -9.36 -4.70 6.14
N ASN A 8 -8.32 -5.51 6.37
CA ASN A 8 -7.48 -6.04 5.30
C ASN A 8 -8.25 -7.00 4.37
N SER A 9 -9.17 -7.80 4.92
CA SER A 9 -10.03 -8.69 4.14
C SER A 9 -11.01 -7.90 3.28
N ALA A 10 -11.63 -6.86 3.84
CA ALA A 10 -12.52 -5.97 3.09
C ALA A 10 -11.77 -5.28 1.95
N LEU A 11 -10.58 -4.72 2.22
CA LEU A 11 -9.73 -4.09 1.21
C LEU A 11 -9.36 -5.06 0.08
N SER A 12 -9.02 -6.30 0.44
CA SER A 12 -8.62 -7.35 -0.51
C SER A 12 -9.78 -7.89 -1.35
N SER A 13 -11.04 -7.56 -1.00
CA SER A 13 -12.23 -7.94 -1.76
C SER A 13 -12.65 -6.92 -2.82
N GLN A 14 -12.08 -5.70 -2.77
CA GLN A 14 -12.44 -4.60 -3.65
C GLN A 14 -11.56 -4.57 -4.91
N ILE A 15 -12.18 -4.69 -6.08
CA ILE A 15 -11.48 -4.86 -7.36
C ILE A 15 -10.54 -3.70 -7.70
N GLN A 16 -10.89 -2.46 -7.34
CA GLN A 16 -10.04 -1.29 -7.57
C GLN A 16 -8.68 -1.42 -6.90
N TYR A 17 -8.63 -1.96 -5.68
CA TYR A 17 -7.40 -2.15 -4.95
C TYR A 17 -6.63 -3.39 -5.42
N ILE A 18 -7.34 -4.47 -5.76
CA ILE A 18 -6.71 -5.64 -6.40
C ILE A 18 -6.00 -5.22 -7.69
N MET A 19 -6.68 -4.48 -8.58
CA MET A 19 -6.11 -4.06 -9.87
C MET A 19 -4.90 -3.13 -9.70
N ALA A 20 -4.94 -2.22 -8.73
CA ALA A 20 -3.81 -1.35 -8.40
C ALA A 20 -2.60 -2.18 -7.91
N VAL A 21 -2.83 -3.11 -6.97
CA VAL A 21 -1.78 -3.99 -6.43
C VAL A 21 -1.23 -4.93 -7.51
N SER A 22 -2.08 -5.53 -8.34
CA SER A 22 -1.66 -6.42 -9.42
C SER A 22 -0.75 -5.71 -10.43
N ARG A 23 -1.04 -4.45 -10.77
CA ARG A 23 -0.21 -3.66 -11.69
C ARG A 23 1.19 -3.44 -11.11
N ILE A 24 1.29 -3.07 -9.84
CA ILE A 24 2.57 -2.92 -9.14
C ILE A 24 3.33 -4.26 -9.10
N ALA A 25 2.64 -5.35 -8.76
CA ALA A 25 3.24 -6.69 -8.73
C ALA A 25 3.84 -7.10 -10.09
N HIS A 26 3.14 -6.82 -11.19
CA HIS A 26 3.65 -7.09 -12.54
C HIS A 26 4.92 -6.31 -12.85
N TYR A 27 4.98 -5.01 -12.52
CA TYR A 27 6.17 -4.20 -12.72
C TYR A 27 7.35 -4.69 -11.87
N LEU A 28 7.12 -4.93 -10.58
CA LEU A 28 8.16 -5.46 -9.67
C LEU A 28 8.72 -6.78 -10.21
N LYS A 29 7.85 -7.69 -10.66
CA LYS A 29 8.28 -8.98 -11.21
C LYS A 29 9.10 -8.81 -12.50
N ALA A 30 8.67 -7.95 -13.42
CA ALA A 30 9.39 -7.69 -14.66
C ALA A 30 10.78 -7.08 -14.40
N MET A 31 10.85 -6.03 -13.57
CA MET A 31 12.11 -5.38 -13.22
C MET A 31 13.07 -6.34 -12.51
N MET A 32 12.57 -7.16 -11.58
CA MET A 32 13.41 -8.12 -10.86
C MET A 32 13.89 -9.26 -11.75
N ARG A 33 13.07 -9.72 -12.70
CA ARG A 33 13.51 -10.70 -13.70
C ARG A 33 14.70 -10.18 -14.50
N ASP A 34 14.67 -8.92 -14.91
CA ASP A 34 15.75 -8.33 -15.70
C ASP A 34 17.04 -8.08 -14.87
N LYS A 35 16.91 -8.01 -13.53
CA LYS A 35 18.03 -7.90 -12.58
C LYS A 35 18.60 -9.26 -12.16
N VAL A 36 17.95 -10.38 -12.47
CA VAL A 36 18.47 -11.73 -12.16
C VAL A 36 19.81 -11.93 -12.88
N GLY A 37 20.85 -12.33 -12.14
CA GLY A 37 22.21 -12.49 -12.65
C GLY A 37 23.12 -11.26 -12.48
N SER A 38 22.58 -10.14 -11.97
CA SER A 38 23.41 -9.01 -11.55
C SER A 38 24.01 -9.22 -10.15
N PHE A 39 25.18 -8.62 -9.89
CA PHE A 39 25.83 -8.63 -8.57
C PHE A 39 25.18 -7.59 -7.64
N ALA A 40 23.94 -7.84 -7.21
CA ALA A 40 23.20 -6.97 -6.29
C ALA A 40 23.05 -7.62 -4.91
N SER A 41 23.35 -6.86 -3.85
CA SER A 41 23.05 -7.25 -2.47
C SER A 41 21.56 -7.07 -2.15
N ALA A 42 21.05 -7.76 -1.13
CA ALA A 42 19.67 -7.59 -0.65
C ALA A 42 19.32 -6.10 -0.39
N GLY A 43 20.23 -5.36 0.26
CA GLY A 43 20.03 -3.94 0.55
C GLY A 43 19.98 -3.06 -0.70
N ASN A 44 20.77 -3.36 -1.73
CA ASN A 44 20.70 -2.64 -3.00
C ASN A 44 19.36 -2.90 -3.72
N VAL A 45 18.87 -4.14 -3.69
CA VAL A 45 17.57 -4.48 -4.28
C VAL A 45 16.44 -3.80 -3.50
N GLU A 46 16.50 -3.80 -2.18
CA GLU A 46 15.53 -3.13 -1.32
C GLU A 46 15.46 -1.62 -1.62
N ALA A 47 16.59 -0.93 -1.66
CA ALA A 47 16.65 0.50 -1.94
C ALA A 47 16.09 0.82 -3.34
N PHE A 48 16.49 0.04 -4.35
CA PHE A 48 16.01 0.22 -5.72
C PHE A 48 14.49 0.05 -5.85
N LEU A 49 13.93 -0.97 -5.20
CA LEU A 49 12.48 -1.22 -5.25
C LEU A 49 11.68 -0.17 -4.49
N ASN A 50 12.18 0.30 -3.33
CA ASN A 50 11.53 1.38 -2.58
C ASN A 50 11.58 2.72 -3.32
N GLU A 51 12.71 3.05 -3.96
CA GLU A 51 12.84 4.26 -4.80
C GLU A 51 11.84 4.23 -5.95
N TRP A 52 11.75 3.12 -6.67
CA TRP A 52 10.79 2.97 -7.76
C TRP A 52 9.33 3.07 -7.26
N LEU A 53 8.99 2.43 -6.13
CA LEU A 53 7.64 2.51 -5.55
C LEU A 53 7.25 3.92 -5.11
N SER A 54 8.21 4.72 -4.64
CA SER A 54 7.96 6.08 -4.17
C SER A 54 7.33 6.97 -5.26
N GLN A 55 7.55 6.65 -6.54
CA GLN A 55 6.97 7.37 -7.68
C GLN A 55 5.45 7.20 -7.81
N TYR A 56 4.87 6.24 -7.08
CA TYR A 56 3.43 5.94 -7.08
C TYR A 56 2.76 6.29 -5.74
N VAL A 57 3.51 6.91 -4.82
CA VAL A 57 3.04 7.29 -3.49
C VAL A 57 2.68 8.78 -3.45
N LEU A 58 1.47 9.11 -2.99
CA LEU A 58 1.02 10.48 -2.79
C LEU A 58 0.91 10.82 -1.30
N LEU A 59 1.74 11.77 -0.87
CA LEU A 59 1.82 12.23 0.51
C LEU A 59 0.79 13.31 0.88
N ASP A 60 0.06 13.86 -0.10
CA ASP A 60 -0.99 14.84 0.13
C ASP A 60 -2.39 14.19 0.22
N ASP A 61 -3.03 14.24 1.40
CA ASP A 61 -4.40 13.75 1.61
C ASP A 61 -5.46 14.68 1.02
N GLY A 62 -5.14 15.96 0.82
CA GLY A 62 -6.01 16.97 0.21
C GLY A 62 -5.97 16.99 -1.32
N ALA A 63 -5.13 16.15 -1.93
CA ALA A 63 -4.95 16.11 -3.37
C ALA A 63 -6.26 15.76 -4.11
N SER A 64 -6.37 16.26 -5.35
CA SER A 64 -7.54 16.04 -6.19
C SER A 64 -7.74 14.55 -6.50
N GLN A 65 -8.95 14.17 -6.88
CA GLN A 65 -9.26 12.78 -7.26
C GLN A 65 -8.40 12.33 -8.43
N GLU A 66 -8.09 13.22 -9.37
CA GLU A 66 -7.23 12.95 -10.51
C GLU A 66 -5.79 12.63 -10.07
N ALA A 67 -5.25 13.39 -9.12
CA ALA A 67 -3.93 13.12 -8.55
C ALA A 67 -3.92 11.77 -7.81
N LYS A 68 -4.93 11.49 -6.99
CA LYS A 68 -5.06 10.19 -6.28
C LYS A 68 -5.24 9.00 -7.24
N ALA A 69 -5.85 9.22 -8.41
CA ALA A 69 -5.97 8.18 -9.43
C ALA A 69 -4.63 7.93 -10.16
N GLN A 70 -3.81 8.97 -10.36
CA GLN A 70 -2.48 8.85 -10.95
C GLN A 70 -1.48 8.20 -9.97
N TYR A 71 -1.61 8.50 -8.68
CA TYR A 71 -0.76 8.01 -7.60
C TYR A 71 -1.62 7.20 -6.60
N PRO A 72 -1.86 5.90 -6.87
CA PRO A 72 -2.89 5.13 -6.16
C PRO A 72 -2.51 4.75 -4.72
N LEU A 73 -1.26 4.95 -4.30
CA LEU A 73 -0.74 4.50 -3.01
C LEU A 73 -0.57 5.69 -2.05
N ARG A 74 -1.05 5.49 -0.81
CA ARG A 74 -0.78 6.39 0.31
C ARG A 74 0.59 6.13 0.93
N GLU A 75 0.97 4.86 0.99
CA GLU A 75 2.21 4.39 1.59
C GLU A 75 2.64 3.08 0.93
N ALA A 76 3.93 2.89 0.72
CA ALA A 76 4.48 1.67 0.15
C ALA A 76 5.86 1.39 0.76
N SER A 77 6.16 0.12 1.01
CA SER A 77 7.48 -0.31 1.47
C SER A 77 7.79 -1.71 0.99
N VAL A 78 9.05 -1.97 0.62
CA VAL A 78 9.55 -3.31 0.30
C VAL A 78 10.61 -3.67 1.32
N LYS A 79 10.56 -4.91 1.81
CA LYS A 79 11.63 -5.51 2.59
C LYS A 79 12.23 -6.68 1.82
N VAL A 80 13.55 -6.74 1.71
CA VAL A 80 14.25 -7.82 1.01
C VAL A 80 15.19 -8.52 1.98
N VAL A 81 15.04 -9.83 2.09
CA VAL A 81 15.86 -10.70 2.95
C VAL A 81 16.46 -11.81 2.11
N GLU A 82 17.73 -12.09 2.34
CA GLU A 82 18.39 -13.26 1.74
C GLU A 82 17.87 -14.54 2.38
N ASP A 83 17.66 -15.58 1.56
CA ASP A 83 17.28 -16.89 2.05
C ASP A 83 18.53 -17.59 2.62
N PRO A 84 18.60 -17.84 3.94
CA PRO A 84 19.77 -18.47 4.54
C PRO A 84 20.00 -19.91 4.04
N ALA A 85 18.98 -20.55 3.47
CA ALA A 85 19.10 -21.90 2.91
C ALA A 85 19.70 -21.91 1.49
N GLN A 86 19.65 -20.79 0.76
CA GLN A 86 20.05 -20.70 -0.65
C GLN A 86 20.77 -19.37 -0.92
N PRO A 87 22.12 -19.35 -0.84
CA PRO A 87 22.90 -18.14 -1.12
C PRO A 87 22.59 -17.56 -2.49
N GLY A 88 22.36 -16.24 -2.56
CA GLY A 88 21.98 -15.55 -3.79
C GLY A 88 20.48 -15.62 -4.13
N HIS A 89 19.66 -16.30 -3.32
CA HIS A 89 18.21 -16.21 -3.41
C HIS A 89 17.68 -15.19 -2.41
N TYR A 90 16.82 -14.28 -2.88
CA TYR A 90 16.22 -13.25 -2.04
C TYR A 90 14.69 -13.43 -1.98
N LYS A 91 14.13 -13.23 -0.80
CA LYS A 91 12.69 -13.11 -0.57
C LYS A 91 12.36 -11.65 -0.34
N SER A 92 11.36 -11.15 -1.06
CA SER A 92 10.83 -9.80 -0.84
C SER A 92 9.42 -9.86 -0.29
N VAL A 93 9.14 -8.97 0.67
CA VAL A 93 7.79 -8.72 1.21
C VAL A 93 7.44 -7.27 0.87
N VAL A 94 6.34 -7.08 0.16
CA VAL A 94 5.88 -5.77 -0.29
C VAL A 94 4.64 -5.38 0.50
N PHE A 95 4.69 -4.22 1.15
CA PHE A 95 3.59 -3.60 1.86
C PHE A 95 3.06 -2.45 1.01
N LEU A 96 1.78 -2.51 0.64
CA LEU A 96 1.11 -1.49 -0.17
C LEU A 96 -0.14 -1.02 0.56
N ARG A 97 -0.26 0.28 0.77
CA ARG A 97 -1.44 0.92 1.36
C ARG A 97 -2.06 1.87 0.33
N PRO A 98 -3.22 1.54 -0.25
CA PRO A 98 -3.89 2.42 -1.20
C PRO A 98 -4.57 3.60 -0.50
N HIS A 99 -5.03 4.58 -1.28
CA HIS A 99 -5.94 5.60 -0.78
C HIS A 99 -7.33 4.99 -0.50
N PHE A 100 -7.86 5.26 0.69
CA PHE A 100 -9.22 4.85 1.04
C PHE A 100 -10.24 5.73 0.34
N GLN A 101 -11.25 5.08 -0.24
CA GLN A 101 -12.48 5.74 -0.65
C GLN A 101 -13.45 5.71 0.53
N LEU A 102 -14.31 6.73 0.62
CA LEU A 102 -15.37 6.74 1.60
C LEU A 102 -16.45 5.75 1.15
N ASP A 103 -16.51 4.57 1.79
CA ASP A 103 -17.47 3.52 1.45
C ASP A 103 -18.84 3.75 2.10
N GLU A 104 -18.86 4.09 3.39
CA GLU A 104 -20.10 4.31 4.13
C GLU A 104 -19.94 5.44 5.15
N LEU A 105 -20.97 6.29 5.28
CA LEU A 105 -21.09 7.29 6.32
C LEU A 105 -22.45 7.13 7.02
N SER A 106 -22.47 6.55 8.22
CA SER A 106 -23.68 6.49 9.03
C SER A 106 -23.81 7.76 9.87
N VAL A 107 -24.78 8.62 9.54
CA VAL A 107 -25.05 9.86 10.29
C VAL A 107 -26.26 9.66 11.20
N SER A 108 -26.09 9.80 12.52
CA SER A 108 -27.22 9.85 13.45
C SER A 108 -27.54 11.30 13.80
N LEU A 109 -28.65 11.82 13.28
CA LEU A 109 -29.16 13.14 13.68
C LEU A 109 -30.06 12.99 14.90
N ARG A 110 -29.76 13.77 15.96
CA ARG A 110 -30.59 13.83 17.17
C ARG A 110 -30.98 15.28 17.40
N LEU A 111 -32.28 15.53 17.52
CA LEU A 111 -32.81 16.83 17.91
C LEU A 111 -32.77 16.91 19.43
N VAL A 112 -31.96 17.83 19.96
CA VAL A 112 -31.79 18.03 21.41
C VAL A 112 -32.09 19.49 21.74
N THR A 113 -32.69 19.73 22.90
CA THR A 113 -32.98 21.09 23.39
C THR A 113 -31.73 21.81 23.89
N GLU A 114 -30.70 21.06 24.29
CA GLU A 114 -29.36 21.56 24.61
C GLU A 114 -28.32 20.61 24.01
N LEU A 115 -27.27 21.16 23.39
CA LEU A 115 -26.15 20.38 22.84
C LEU A 115 -25.40 19.72 24.02
N PRO A 116 -25.19 18.39 24.02
CA PRO A 116 -24.37 17.75 25.03
C PRO A 116 -22.95 18.32 24.97
N GLN A 117 -22.38 18.66 26.14
CA GLN A 117 -21.00 19.17 26.18
C GLN A 117 -20.06 18.14 25.56
N SER A 118 -19.19 18.63 24.68
CA SER A 118 -18.15 17.84 24.02
C SER A 118 -17.25 17.22 25.10
N SER A 119 -17.35 15.92 25.31
CA SER A 119 -16.37 15.16 26.08
C SER A 119 -15.09 15.10 25.26
N ASN A 120 -14.12 15.96 25.59
CA ASN A 120 -12.73 15.84 25.13
C ASN A 120 -12.06 14.62 25.75
#